data_AF-G2GIW4-F1
#
_entry.id   AF-G2GIW4-F1
#
_cell.length_a   1.000
_cell.length_b   1.000
_cell.length_c   1.000
_cell.angle_alpha   90.00
_cell.angle_beta   90.00
_cell.angle_gamma   90.00
#
_symmetry.space_group_name_H-M   'P 1'
#
loop_
_entity.id
_entity.type
_entity.pdbx_description
1 polymer ?
#
loop_
_entity_poly.entity_id
_entity_poly.type
_entity_poly.pdbx_seq_one_letter_code
_entity_poly.pdbx_strand_id
1 'polypeptide(L)'
;MTERPAQRTPNRQLAALIAEAGFSNAGLARRVDQLGLEHGLDLRYDKTSVTRWLRGQQPRGTTPALIAEVFTRRLGRRLSAQDLGLDACAPVYAGLEFAATPEEAVDIVSGLWRKDSGSHAELRKIAFTPAGLVVPSRDWLIGRADDKVARGEPVTRIPAQHRPQAPARFPAGAEAGPPPRQPRGPAERGPGQKVTGGDIAALRSVGDLFRSLDDMYGGGHARQALVRYLEHECEPMLRGSYGEQTGRRLFAAAADLTRLAGWTSYDIAAHGLAQRYFVQSLRLAQAAGDRPFGSYVLATMSRQAVYLGHGREAVQLARVAQQGVGTGAPPVVQALLHACEARGHGVLGEVRACTASQVRAERALESARPGDDVPHWARFFDEAQLADEFGHCHRDLQQFRAAAQHAERSLQLRAPAFARSRLFCRVVLASARLGLGELDQACALGAEAAGQAVEMRSVRAIEYVKDFERRLEPYRDAAPVRGYRDKVAALG
;
A
#
# COMPACT_ATOMS: atom_id res chain seq x y z
N MET A 1 -41.39 -3.85 -12.66
CA MET A 1 -41.85 -3.62 -11.28
C MET A 1 -40.74 -2.88 -10.55
N THR A 2 -40.95 -1.61 -10.26
CA THR A 2 -40.00 -0.77 -9.52
C THR A 2 -39.88 -1.28 -8.10
N GLU A 3 -38.70 -1.78 -7.71
CA GLU A 3 -38.42 -2.15 -6.32
C GLU A 3 -38.71 -0.95 -5.41
N ARG A 4 -39.64 -1.13 -4.47
CA ARG A 4 -39.88 -0.15 -3.40
C ARG A 4 -38.57 0.00 -2.61
N PRO A 5 -38.05 1.23 -2.40
CA PRO A 5 -36.85 1.41 -1.59
C PRO A 5 -37.10 0.82 -0.20
N ALA A 6 -36.18 -0.03 0.25
CA ALA A 6 -36.21 -0.67 1.56
C ALA A 6 -36.53 0.36 2.65
N GLN A 7 -37.50 0.04 3.50
CA GLN A 7 -38.00 0.91 4.55
C GLN A 7 -36.85 1.20 5.53
N ARG A 8 -36.32 2.43 5.52
CA ARG A 8 -35.14 2.79 6.31
C ARG A 8 -35.53 2.93 7.79
N THR A 9 -34.95 2.09 8.63
CA THR A 9 -35.16 2.15 10.09
C THR A 9 -34.46 3.39 10.66
N PRO A 10 -35.15 4.23 11.46
CA PRO A 10 -34.52 5.36 12.14
C PRO A 10 -33.37 4.93 13.06
N ASN A 11 -32.24 5.63 13.00
CA ASN A 11 -31.07 5.35 13.80
C ASN A 11 -31.23 5.93 15.22
N ARG A 12 -31.79 5.11 16.12
CA ARG A 12 -32.03 5.48 17.53
C ARG A 12 -30.75 5.61 18.35
N GLN A 13 -29.70 4.87 18.00
CA GLN A 13 -28.41 4.90 18.71
C GLN A 13 -27.71 6.25 18.50
N LEU A 14 -27.62 6.70 17.25
CA LEU A 14 -27.10 8.04 16.93
C LEU A 14 -27.93 9.15 17.59
N ALA A 15 -29.26 9.02 17.61
CA ALA A 15 -30.14 10.00 18.26
C ALA A 15 -29.84 10.12 19.77
N ALA A 16 -29.66 8.99 20.46
CA ALA A 16 -29.34 8.98 21.89
C ALA A 16 -27.98 9.62 22.17
N LEU A 17 -26.96 9.31 21.37
CA LEU A 17 -25.62 9.89 21.55
C LEU A 17 -25.59 11.39 21.24
N ILE A 18 -26.33 11.86 20.22
CA ILE A 18 -26.48 13.31 19.94
C ILE A 18 -27.03 14.04 21.17
N ALA A 19 -28.05 13.47 21.82
CA ALA A 19 -28.65 14.03 23.03
C ALA A 19 -27.66 14.01 24.21
N GLU A 20 -26.98 12.89 24.45
CA GLU A 20 -25.97 12.73 25.51
C GLU A 20 -24.81 13.73 25.35
N ALA A 21 -24.30 13.90 24.13
CA ALA A 21 -23.18 14.79 23.82
C ALA A 21 -23.57 16.28 23.82
N GLY A 22 -24.87 16.59 23.84
CA GLY A 22 -25.42 17.94 23.72
C GLY A 22 -25.18 18.57 22.34
N PHE A 23 -25.13 17.77 21.27
CA PHE A 23 -24.92 18.30 19.93
C PHE A 23 -26.23 18.75 19.27
N SER A 24 -26.20 19.87 18.55
CA SER A 24 -27.22 20.14 17.52
C SER A 24 -26.82 19.46 16.22
N ASN A 25 -27.78 19.15 15.33
CA ASN A 25 -27.47 18.53 14.03
C ASN A 25 -26.45 19.35 13.21
N ALA A 26 -26.59 20.69 13.19
CA ALA A 26 -25.60 21.56 12.56
C ALA A 26 -24.26 21.61 13.31
N GLY A 27 -24.28 21.45 14.64
CA GLY A 27 -23.07 21.39 15.46
C GLY A 27 -22.28 20.10 15.29
N LEU A 28 -22.96 18.98 15.09
CA LEU A 28 -22.33 17.70 14.75
C LEU A 28 -21.73 17.77 13.35
N ALA A 29 -22.49 18.22 12.34
CA ALA A 29 -22.01 18.35 10.97
C ALA A 29 -20.72 19.17 10.88
N ARG A 30 -20.68 20.36 11.50
CA ARG A 30 -19.48 21.21 11.54
C ARG A 30 -18.27 20.54 12.19
N ARG A 31 -18.47 19.75 13.25
CA ARG A 31 -17.38 19.02 13.90
C ARG A 31 -16.87 17.87 13.06
N VAL A 32 -17.76 17.19 12.35
CA VAL A 32 -17.39 16.14 11.40
C VAL A 32 -16.60 16.74 10.23
N ASP A 33 -17.01 17.89 9.71
CA ASP A 33 -16.27 18.59 8.65
C ASP A 33 -14.92 19.13 9.15
N GLN A 34 -14.88 19.73 10.34
CA GLN A 34 -13.64 20.19 10.97
C GLN A 34 -12.66 19.02 11.20
N LEU A 35 -13.16 17.91 11.74
CA LEU A 35 -12.36 16.70 11.91
C LEU A 35 -11.94 16.13 10.56
N GLY A 36 -12.82 16.16 9.56
CA GLY A 36 -12.50 15.84 8.18
C GLY A 36 -11.31 16.65 7.66
N LEU A 37 -11.32 17.97 7.87
CA LEU A 37 -10.23 18.87 7.51
C LEU A 37 -8.93 18.55 8.27
N GLU A 38 -9.00 18.25 9.57
CA GLU A 38 -7.84 17.75 10.35
C GLU A 38 -7.24 16.47 9.74
N HIS A 39 -8.07 15.69 9.04
CA HIS A 39 -7.70 14.46 8.34
C HIS A 39 -7.48 14.65 6.83
N GLY A 40 -7.42 15.89 6.34
CA GLY A 40 -7.18 16.19 4.92
C GLY A 40 -8.33 15.78 4.00
N LEU A 41 -9.56 15.71 4.52
CA LEU A 41 -10.79 15.43 3.78
C LEU A 41 -11.58 16.74 3.59
N ASP A 42 -11.89 17.10 2.34
CA ASP A 42 -12.84 18.18 2.05
C ASP A 42 -14.27 17.65 2.15
N LEU A 43 -14.82 17.70 3.37
CA LEU A 43 -16.19 17.30 3.69
C LEU A 43 -17.07 18.55 3.78
N ARG A 44 -18.33 18.40 3.33
CA ARG A 44 -19.33 19.49 3.31
C ARG A 44 -20.67 19.00 3.83
N TYR A 45 -20.67 18.51 5.07
CA TYR A 45 -21.90 18.07 5.72
C TYR A 45 -22.64 19.23 6.36
N ASP A 46 -23.96 19.10 6.37
CA ASP A 46 -24.87 20.08 6.93
C ASP A 46 -25.88 19.42 7.88
N LYS A 47 -26.80 20.22 8.45
CA LYS A 47 -27.86 19.68 9.32
C LYS A 47 -28.71 18.62 8.60
N THR A 48 -28.87 18.76 7.28
CA THR A 48 -29.70 17.88 6.45
C THR A 48 -29.05 16.50 6.34
N SER A 49 -27.73 16.46 6.22
CA SER A 49 -26.91 15.24 6.22
C SER A 49 -27.10 14.45 7.51
N VAL A 50 -26.98 15.11 8.67
CA VAL A 50 -27.23 14.47 9.98
C VAL A 50 -28.69 13.99 10.10
N THR A 51 -29.64 14.78 9.60
CA THR A 51 -31.05 14.38 9.59
C THR A 51 -31.29 13.13 8.75
N ARG A 52 -30.57 12.97 7.63
CA ARG A 52 -30.61 11.76 6.80
C ARG A 52 -30.00 10.56 7.54
N TRP A 53 -28.90 10.75 8.27
CA TRP A 53 -28.30 9.69 9.10
C TRP A 53 -29.25 9.20 10.20
N LEU A 54 -29.93 10.13 10.87
CA LEU A 54 -30.98 9.82 11.85
C LEU A 54 -32.17 9.06 11.24
N ARG A 55 -32.46 9.27 9.96
CA ARG A 55 -33.48 8.51 9.19
C ARG A 55 -32.96 7.17 8.63
N GLY A 56 -31.77 6.73 9.05
CA GLY A 56 -31.20 5.45 8.67
C GLY A 56 -30.37 5.46 7.38
N GLN A 57 -30.04 6.62 6.81
CA GLN A 57 -29.09 6.68 5.70
C GLN A 57 -27.67 6.48 6.23
N GLN A 58 -26.95 5.47 5.73
CA GLN A 58 -25.56 5.27 6.10
C GLN A 58 -24.65 6.32 5.44
N PRO A 59 -23.80 7.03 6.21
CA PRO A 59 -22.71 7.82 5.66
C PRO A 59 -21.71 6.90 4.94
N ARG A 60 -21.06 7.38 3.88
CA ARG A 60 -20.11 6.60 3.08
C ARG A 60 -18.67 6.91 3.49
N GLY A 61 -17.74 6.02 3.15
CA GLY A 61 -16.30 6.23 3.33
C GLY A 61 -15.86 6.28 4.79
N THR A 62 -14.94 7.19 5.12
CA THR A 62 -14.43 7.43 6.50
C THR A 62 -15.49 8.01 7.45
N THR A 63 -16.57 8.59 6.92
CA THR A 63 -17.50 9.42 7.71
C THR A 63 -18.09 8.72 8.93
N PRO A 64 -18.49 7.43 8.91
CA PRO A 64 -18.92 6.74 10.12
C PRO A 64 -17.87 6.75 11.24
N ALA A 65 -16.59 6.56 10.91
CA ALA A 65 -15.50 6.59 11.87
C ALA A 65 -15.20 8.01 12.38
N LEU A 66 -15.33 9.04 11.52
CA LEU A 66 -15.21 10.44 11.93
C LEU A 66 -16.31 10.85 12.90
N ILE A 67 -17.56 10.45 12.63
CA ILE A 67 -18.67 10.70 13.54
C ILE A 67 -18.36 10.05 14.90
N ALA A 68 -17.95 8.78 14.91
CA ALA A 68 -17.58 8.07 16.14
C ALA A 68 -16.44 8.75 16.92
N GLU A 69 -15.42 9.27 16.21
CA GLU A 69 -14.31 10.03 16.81
C GLU A 69 -14.79 11.37 17.41
N VAL A 70 -15.69 12.10 16.74
CA VAL A 70 -16.29 13.33 17.29
C VAL A 70 -17.00 13.05 18.62
N PHE A 71 -17.75 11.94 18.72
CA PHE A 71 -18.40 11.53 19.97
C PHE A 71 -17.39 11.05 21.01
N THR A 72 -16.37 10.30 20.61
CA THR A 72 -15.30 9.84 21.49
C THR A 72 -14.60 11.01 22.18
N ARG A 73 -14.20 12.03 21.40
CA ARG A 73 -13.58 13.25 21.94
C ARG A 73 -14.51 14.02 22.87
N ARG A 74 -15.81 14.04 22.57
CA ARG A 74 -16.80 14.81 23.34
C ARG A 74 -17.20 14.14 24.66
N LEU A 75 -17.36 12.82 24.65
CA LEU A 75 -17.87 12.03 25.78
C LEU A 75 -16.76 11.42 26.63
N GLY A 76 -15.51 11.47 26.19
CA GLY A 76 -14.36 10.95 26.95
C GLY A 76 -14.32 9.43 27.06
N ARG A 77 -15.13 8.71 26.27
CA ARG A 77 -15.15 7.24 26.17
C ARG A 77 -15.04 6.80 24.73
N ARG A 78 -14.33 5.70 24.48
CA ARG A 78 -14.14 5.15 23.14
C ARG A 78 -15.47 4.67 22.56
N LEU A 79 -15.85 5.24 21.42
CA LEU A 79 -17.04 4.85 20.66
C LEU A 79 -16.63 4.47 19.23
N SER A 80 -17.21 3.41 18.72
CA SER A 80 -17.06 2.91 17.35
C SER A 80 -18.27 3.30 16.49
N ALA A 81 -18.13 3.23 15.16
CA ALA A 81 -19.27 3.48 14.26
C ALA A 81 -20.47 2.56 14.57
N GLN A 82 -20.20 1.32 14.99
CA GLN A 82 -21.24 0.36 15.39
C GLN A 82 -22.01 0.82 16.64
N ASP A 83 -21.34 1.44 17.61
CA ASP A 83 -21.99 1.98 18.81
C ASP A 83 -22.96 3.14 18.49
N LEU A 84 -22.79 3.76 17.32
CA LEU A 84 -23.65 4.81 16.78
C LEU A 84 -24.74 4.27 15.83
N GLY A 85 -24.84 2.96 15.64
CA GLY A 85 -25.76 2.34 14.68
C GLY A 85 -25.38 2.61 13.22
N LEU A 86 -24.11 2.93 12.97
CA LEU A 86 -23.55 3.17 11.64
C LEU A 86 -22.77 1.95 11.17
N ASP A 87 -22.61 1.83 9.85
CA ASP A 87 -21.84 0.73 9.25
C ASP A 87 -20.42 0.68 9.82
N ALA A 88 -19.98 -0.53 10.17
CA ALA A 88 -18.67 -0.77 10.71
C ALA A 88 -17.59 -0.34 9.73
N CYS A 89 -16.72 0.57 10.17
CA CYS A 89 -15.49 0.95 9.48
C CYS A 89 -14.36 0.92 10.51
N ALA A 90 -13.16 0.49 10.09
CA ALA A 90 -11.98 0.61 10.94
C ALA A 90 -11.82 2.08 11.40
N PRO A 91 -11.37 2.34 12.64
CA PRO A 91 -11.02 3.70 13.06
C PRO A 91 -10.09 4.33 12.02
N VAL A 92 -10.27 5.64 11.76
CA VAL A 92 -9.59 6.36 10.68
C VAL A 92 -8.08 6.09 10.68
N TYR A 93 -7.48 5.98 11.86
CA TYR A 93 -6.04 5.77 12.06
C TYR A 93 -5.59 4.40 12.51
N ALA A 94 -6.49 3.45 12.79
CA ALA A 94 -6.04 2.13 13.25
C ALA A 94 -5.19 1.45 12.19
N GLY A 95 -3.95 1.12 12.49
CA GLY A 95 -2.94 0.58 11.55
C GLY A 95 -2.19 1.64 10.73
N LEU A 96 -2.46 2.93 10.96
CA LEU A 96 -1.69 4.06 10.42
C LEU A 96 -0.74 4.64 11.47
N GLU A 97 -0.71 4.09 12.68
CA GLU A 97 0.26 4.47 13.70
C GLU A 97 1.68 4.09 13.25
N PHE A 98 2.61 5.01 13.40
CA PHE A 98 4.03 4.75 13.21
C PHE A 98 4.63 4.39 14.57
N ALA A 99 4.79 3.09 14.83
CA ALA A 99 5.15 2.56 16.15
C ALA A 99 6.44 3.17 16.71
N ALA A 100 6.53 3.34 18.02
CA ALA A 100 7.74 3.84 18.66
C ALA A 100 8.85 2.77 18.69
N THR A 101 8.48 1.50 18.84
CA THR A 101 9.43 0.38 18.98
C THR A 101 9.23 -0.72 17.92
N PRO A 102 10.25 -1.55 17.65
CA PRO A 102 10.10 -2.70 16.75
C PRO A 102 9.08 -3.73 17.25
N GLU A 103 8.95 -3.92 18.56
CA GLU A 103 7.99 -4.85 19.15
C GLU A 103 6.55 -4.40 18.91
N GLU A 104 6.26 -3.11 19.15
CA GLU A 104 4.96 -2.52 18.84
C GLU A 104 4.65 -2.57 17.35
N ALA A 105 5.64 -2.34 16.48
CA ALA A 105 5.47 -2.49 15.03
C ALA A 105 5.06 -3.93 14.65
N VAL A 106 5.69 -4.94 15.27
CA VAL A 106 5.33 -6.35 15.08
C VAL A 106 3.90 -6.62 15.56
N ASP A 107 3.48 -6.07 16.70
CA ASP A 107 2.12 -6.24 17.22
C ASP A 107 1.05 -5.63 16.29
N ILE A 108 1.28 -4.41 15.80
CA ILE A 108 0.36 -3.72 14.89
C ILE A 108 0.26 -4.49 13.56
N VAL A 109 1.39 -4.82 12.92
CA VAL A 109 1.37 -5.47 11.61
C VAL A 109 0.79 -6.89 11.68
N SER A 110 1.09 -7.64 12.73
CA SER A 110 0.50 -8.96 12.99
C SER A 110 -1.01 -8.87 13.19
N GLY A 111 -1.46 -7.83 13.93
CA GLY A 111 -2.87 -7.53 14.08
C GLY A 111 -3.57 -7.21 12.75
N LEU A 112 -2.89 -6.54 11.82
CA LEU A 112 -3.40 -6.29 10.48
C LEU A 112 -3.49 -7.57 9.65
N TRP A 113 -2.47 -8.43 9.67
CA TRP A 113 -2.50 -9.71 8.93
C TRP A 113 -3.65 -10.60 9.39
N ARG A 114 -3.82 -10.82 10.70
CA ARG A 114 -4.92 -11.63 11.27
C ARG A 114 -6.31 -11.11 10.93
N LYS A 115 -6.48 -9.78 10.89
CA LYS A 115 -7.78 -9.14 10.61
C LYS A 115 -8.10 -9.06 9.13
N ASP A 116 -7.16 -9.41 8.26
CA ASP A 116 -7.32 -9.34 6.81
C ASP A 116 -7.93 -10.64 6.24
N SER A 117 -9.13 -10.94 6.72
CA SER A 117 -9.91 -12.14 6.38
C SER A 117 -11.20 -11.83 5.60
N GLY A 118 -11.44 -10.56 5.27
CA GLY A 118 -12.66 -10.09 4.61
C GLY A 118 -12.70 -10.30 3.09
N SER A 119 -13.92 -10.25 2.52
CA SER A 119 -14.10 -10.23 1.06
C SER A 119 -13.52 -8.94 0.45
N HIS A 120 -13.17 -8.95 -0.85
CA HIS A 120 -12.70 -7.74 -1.53
C HIS A 120 -13.65 -6.54 -1.36
N ALA A 121 -14.96 -6.78 -1.31
CA ALA A 121 -15.95 -5.73 -1.11
C ALA A 121 -15.84 -5.09 0.30
N GLU A 122 -15.64 -5.90 1.34
CA GLU A 122 -15.45 -5.39 2.71
C GLU A 122 -14.12 -4.65 2.86
N LEU A 123 -13.03 -5.18 2.29
CA LEU A 123 -11.72 -4.54 2.37
C LEU A 123 -11.69 -3.17 1.68
N ARG A 124 -12.47 -2.98 0.61
CA ARG A 124 -12.63 -1.68 -0.06
C ARG A 124 -13.37 -0.64 0.77
N LYS A 125 -14.11 -1.04 1.81
CA LYS A 125 -14.75 -0.09 2.74
C LYS A 125 -13.75 0.54 3.70
N ILE A 126 -12.57 -0.08 3.88
CA ILE A 126 -11.50 0.49 4.70
C ILE A 126 -11.04 1.77 4.02
N ALA A 127 -11.30 2.88 4.70
CA ALA A 127 -11.15 4.17 4.09
C ALA A 127 -9.69 4.65 4.07
N PHE A 128 -9.35 5.33 2.98
CA PHE A 128 -8.07 5.97 2.74
C PHE A 128 -8.11 7.42 3.25
N THR A 129 -7.02 7.89 3.83
CA THR A 129 -6.93 9.25 4.39
C THR A 129 -5.64 9.93 3.94
N PRO A 130 -5.68 11.01 3.13
CA PRO A 130 -4.47 11.71 2.69
C PRO A 130 -3.55 12.17 3.85
N ALA A 131 -4.13 12.68 4.94
CA ALA A 131 -3.36 13.06 6.13
C ALA A 131 -2.60 11.89 6.78
N GLY A 132 -3.09 10.65 6.59
CA GLY A 132 -2.42 9.42 7.06
C GLY A 132 -1.09 9.14 6.35
N LEU A 133 -0.73 9.91 5.32
CA LEU A 133 0.56 9.81 4.63
C LEU A 133 1.63 10.74 5.25
N VAL A 134 1.22 11.80 5.95
CA VAL A 134 2.12 12.89 6.37
C VAL A 134 2.94 12.50 7.60
N VAL A 135 2.28 12.03 8.66
CA VAL A 135 2.96 11.73 9.93
C VAL A 135 3.96 10.58 9.78
N PRO A 136 3.60 9.41 9.20
CA PRO A 136 4.56 8.32 9.04
C PRO A 136 5.77 8.67 8.18
N SER A 137 5.58 9.44 7.10
CA SER A 137 6.69 9.84 6.22
C SER A 137 7.64 10.82 6.91
N ARG A 138 7.11 11.78 7.68
CA ARG A 138 7.91 12.67 8.52
C ARG A 138 8.67 11.90 9.59
N ASP A 139 7.99 11.04 10.33
CA ASP A 139 8.58 10.32 11.46
C ASP A 139 9.68 9.36 10.99
N TRP A 140 9.52 8.73 9.84
CA TRP A 140 10.58 7.96 9.20
C TRP A 140 11.77 8.82 8.75
N LEU A 141 11.52 10.02 8.20
CA LEU A 141 12.58 10.90 7.71
C LEU A 141 13.50 11.35 8.86
N ILE A 142 12.90 11.81 9.96
CA ILE A 142 13.62 12.33 11.13
C ILE A 142 14.08 11.23 12.08
N GLY A 143 13.37 10.10 12.11
CA GLY A 143 13.62 8.97 13.01
C GLY A 143 14.83 8.16 12.57
N ARG A 144 15.72 7.83 13.49
CA ARG A 144 16.89 6.98 13.19
C ARG A 144 16.46 5.51 13.11
N ALA A 145 17.33 4.68 12.52
CA ALA A 145 17.18 3.24 12.64
C ALA A 145 17.13 2.88 14.12
N ASP A 146 16.28 1.91 14.50
CA ASP A 146 16.23 1.43 15.88
C ASP A 146 17.61 0.94 16.32
N ASP A 147 17.99 1.15 17.57
CA ASP A 147 19.33 0.77 18.06
C ASP A 147 19.54 -0.75 18.08
N LYS A 148 18.47 -1.49 18.39
CA LYS A 148 18.50 -2.96 18.49
C LYS A 148 17.19 -3.56 18.03
N VAL A 149 17.28 -4.63 17.24
CA VAL A 149 16.14 -5.48 16.88
C VAL A 149 16.31 -6.93 17.35
N ALA A 150 17.49 -7.34 17.79
CA ALA A 150 17.73 -8.70 18.29
C ALA A 150 16.77 -9.11 19.41
N ARG A 151 16.30 -10.36 19.36
CA ARG A 151 15.32 -10.93 20.28
C ARG A 151 15.79 -12.28 20.81
N GLY A 152 15.66 -12.52 22.11
CA GLY A 152 15.89 -13.85 22.70
C GLY A 152 17.35 -14.32 22.74
N GLU A 153 18.33 -13.44 22.58
CA GLU A 153 19.72 -13.75 22.93
C GLU A 153 19.95 -13.52 24.44
N PRO A 154 20.47 -14.52 25.19
CA PRO A 154 21.01 -14.24 26.51
C PRO A 154 22.24 -13.34 26.34
N VAL A 155 22.25 -12.22 27.06
CA VAL A 155 23.45 -11.38 27.20
C VAL A 155 24.60 -12.30 27.62
N THR A 156 25.61 -12.44 26.78
CA THR A 156 26.81 -13.20 27.13
C THR A 156 27.50 -12.47 28.27
N ARG A 157 27.22 -12.86 29.52
CA ARG A 157 28.07 -12.46 30.65
C ARG A 157 29.43 -13.09 30.38
N ILE A 158 30.41 -12.27 30.04
CA ILE A 158 31.81 -12.67 29.94
C ILE A 158 32.16 -13.36 31.27
N PRO A 159 32.52 -14.66 31.28
CA PRO A 159 32.91 -15.31 32.51
C PRO A 159 34.20 -14.64 33.02
N ALA A 160 34.15 -14.10 34.23
CA ALA A 160 35.35 -13.64 34.91
C ALA A 160 36.35 -14.81 34.99
N GLN A 161 37.48 -14.66 34.31
CA GLN A 161 38.53 -15.67 34.30
C GLN A 161 39.18 -15.76 35.69
N HIS A 162 39.53 -17.00 36.06
CA HIS A 162 40.41 -17.41 37.16
C HIS A 162 39.88 -17.38 38.61
N ARG A 163 39.43 -18.56 39.07
CA ARG A 163 39.79 -19.09 40.41
C ARG A 163 40.22 -20.56 40.28
N PRO A 164 41.27 -21.02 40.99
CA PRO A 164 41.74 -22.40 40.90
C PRO A 164 40.76 -23.38 41.58
N GLN A 165 40.52 -24.53 40.94
CA GLN A 165 39.71 -25.63 41.49
C GLN A 165 40.53 -26.51 42.46
N ALA A 166 39.91 -26.93 43.56
CA ALA A 166 40.40 -27.98 44.46
C ALA A 166 39.90 -29.36 43.99
N PRO A 167 40.58 -30.48 44.31
CA PRO A 167 40.33 -31.77 43.69
C PRO A 167 39.05 -32.46 44.19
N ALA A 168 38.38 -33.14 43.26
CA ALA A 168 37.10 -33.83 43.45
C ALA A 168 37.24 -35.11 44.30
N ARG A 169 36.32 -35.28 45.27
CA ARG A 169 35.97 -36.58 45.86
C ARG A 169 34.71 -37.08 45.14
N PHE A 170 34.79 -38.29 44.59
CA PHE A 170 33.60 -39.04 44.17
C PHE A 170 32.88 -39.60 45.39
N PRO A 171 31.54 -39.67 45.33
CA PRO A 171 30.91 -40.93 45.65
C PRO A 171 29.96 -41.40 44.55
N ALA A 172 29.88 -42.73 44.47
CA ALA A 172 28.96 -43.49 43.68
C ALA A 172 27.51 -43.29 44.16
N GLY A 173 26.58 -43.19 43.22
CA GLY A 173 25.15 -43.16 43.47
C GLY A 173 24.39 -43.08 42.15
N ALA A 174 23.73 -44.17 41.78
CA ALA A 174 22.94 -44.30 40.57
C ALA A 174 21.67 -43.43 40.65
N GLU A 175 21.42 -42.57 39.66
CA GLU A 175 20.10 -42.05 39.36
C GLU A 175 19.92 -41.83 37.86
N ALA A 176 18.71 -42.13 37.39
CA ALA A 176 18.32 -42.33 36.00
C ALA A 176 18.71 -41.17 35.07
N GLY A 177 19.31 -41.51 33.94
CA GLY A 177 19.58 -40.55 32.87
C GLY A 177 18.28 -39.90 32.38
N PRO A 178 18.30 -38.60 32.00
CA PRO A 178 17.15 -37.96 31.41
C PRO A 178 16.73 -38.74 30.16
N PRO A 179 15.42 -38.90 29.88
CA PRO A 179 14.98 -39.64 28.72
C PRO A 179 15.60 -39.03 27.46
N PRO A 180 15.90 -39.84 26.43
CA PRO A 180 16.43 -39.32 25.18
C PRO A 180 15.48 -38.25 24.67
N ARG A 181 16.00 -37.04 24.42
CA ARG A 181 15.26 -35.99 23.73
C ARG A 181 14.83 -36.56 22.38
N GLN A 182 13.56 -36.93 22.26
CA GLN A 182 12.98 -37.28 20.97
C GLN A 182 13.23 -36.10 20.03
N PRO A 183 13.83 -36.32 18.84
CA PRO A 183 13.89 -35.27 17.84
C PRO A 183 12.45 -34.93 17.46
N ARG A 184 11.96 -33.78 17.95
CA ARG A 184 10.69 -33.23 17.48
C ARG A 184 10.84 -33.05 15.97
N GLY A 185 9.97 -33.73 15.20
CA GLY A 185 9.97 -33.66 13.74
C GLY A 185 9.86 -32.20 13.24
N PRO A 186 10.47 -31.85 12.11
CA PRO A 186 10.69 -30.47 11.68
C PRO A 186 9.49 -29.82 10.95
N ALA A 187 8.25 -30.15 11.30
CA ALA A 187 7.12 -29.79 10.43
C ALA A 187 6.40 -28.47 10.78
N GLU A 188 6.43 -28.00 12.04
CA GLU A 188 5.69 -26.79 12.44
C GLU A 188 6.53 -25.89 13.36
N ARG A 189 6.53 -24.57 13.06
CA ARG A 189 7.24 -23.58 13.89
C ARG A 189 6.42 -23.19 15.11
N GLY A 190 6.96 -23.48 16.29
CA GLY A 190 6.42 -22.99 17.56
C GLY A 190 7.00 -21.63 17.97
N PRO A 191 6.36 -20.93 18.93
CA PRO A 191 6.87 -19.68 19.49
C PRO A 191 8.30 -19.83 20.05
N GLY A 192 9.15 -18.81 19.85
CA GLY A 192 10.50 -18.77 20.43
C GLY A 192 11.57 -19.60 19.71
N GLN A 193 11.25 -20.19 18.55
CA GLN A 193 12.25 -20.89 17.74
C GLN A 193 13.32 -19.93 17.17
N LYS A 194 14.54 -20.45 16.98
CA LYS A 194 15.67 -19.69 16.43
C LYS A 194 15.48 -19.47 14.93
N VAL A 195 15.56 -18.22 14.47
CA VAL A 195 15.49 -17.87 13.05
C VAL A 195 16.86 -18.07 12.40
N THR A 196 16.85 -18.71 11.23
CA THR A 196 18.04 -19.04 10.43
C THR A 196 18.11 -18.20 9.16
N GLY A 197 19.29 -18.20 8.51
CA GLY A 197 19.45 -17.57 7.20
C GLY A 197 18.59 -18.23 6.10
N GLY A 198 18.31 -19.53 6.21
CA GLY A 198 17.45 -20.26 5.28
C GLY A 198 15.99 -19.79 5.34
N ASP A 199 15.52 -19.45 6.53
CA ASP A 199 14.17 -18.92 6.76
C ASP A 199 13.96 -17.60 6.00
N ILE A 200 14.93 -16.70 6.14
CA ILE A 200 14.91 -15.40 5.47
C ILE A 200 15.02 -15.58 3.95
N ALA A 201 15.81 -16.55 3.48
CA ALA A 201 15.89 -16.88 2.07
C ALA A 201 14.54 -17.39 1.54
N ALA A 202 13.82 -18.22 2.30
CA ALA A 202 12.48 -18.68 1.94
C ALA A 202 11.48 -17.52 1.84
N LEU A 203 11.47 -16.58 2.81
CA LEU A 203 10.62 -15.39 2.75
C LEU A 203 10.86 -14.58 1.46
N ARG A 204 12.13 -14.43 1.04
CA ARG A 204 12.49 -13.71 -0.18
C ARG A 204 12.02 -14.42 -1.43
N SER A 205 12.26 -15.73 -1.55
CA SER A 205 11.81 -16.55 -2.68
C SER A 205 10.28 -16.53 -2.84
N VAL A 206 9.56 -16.60 -1.72
CA VAL A 206 8.09 -16.48 -1.71
C VAL A 206 7.65 -15.09 -2.18
N GLY A 207 8.36 -14.04 -1.78
CA GLY A 207 8.13 -12.69 -2.28
C GLY A 207 8.26 -12.60 -3.81
N ASP A 208 9.30 -13.21 -4.38
CA ASP A 208 9.53 -13.20 -5.83
C ASP A 208 8.46 -13.99 -6.60
N LEU A 209 8.01 -15.11 -6.04
CA LEU A 209 6.86 -15.86 -6.58
C LEU A 209 5.60 -14.98 -6.62
N PHE A 210 5.25 -14.33 -5.51
CA PHE A 210 4.05 -13.50 -5.45
C PHE A 210 4.12 -12.26 -6.35
N ARG A 211 5.30 -11.65 -6.53
CA ARG A 211 5.49 -10.56 -7.51
C ARG A 211 5.24 -11.03 -8.94
N SER A 212 5.78 -12.19 -9.29
CA SER A 212 5.63 -12.76 -10.63
C SER A 212 4.14 -13.04 -10.95
N LEU A 213 3.40 -13.58 -9.98
CA LEU A 213 1.95 -13.79 -10.11
C LEU A 213 1.19 -12.46 -10.22
N ASP A 214 1.57 -11.46 -9.42
CA ASP A 214 0.95 -10.13 -9.42
C ASP A 214 1.16 -9.38 -10.76
N ASP A 215 2.35 -9.46 -11.36
CA ASP A 215 2.67 -8.82 -12.63
C ASP A 215 1.92 -9.45 -13.82
N MET A 216 1.73 -10.77 -13.78
CA MET A 216 1.10 -11.54 -14.85
C MET A 216 -0.43 -11.58 -14.75
N TYR A 217 -0.99 -11.76 -13.55
CA TYR A 217 -2.42 -12.05 -13.35
C TYR A 217 -3.16 -11.00 -12.51
N GLY A 218 -2.46 -9.99 -12.01
CA GLY A 218 -3.00 -8.96 -11.14
C GLY A 218 -3.00 -9.35 -9.66
N GLY A 219 -3.06 -8.33 -8.81
CA GLY A 219 -2.83 -8.46 -7.38
C GLY A 219 -3.92 -9.19 -6.64
N GLY A 220 -5.14 -9.27 -7.19
CA GLY A 220 -6.23 -10.03 -6.60
C GLY A 220 -6.06 -11.54 -6.70
N HIS A 221 -5.13 -12.06 -7.51
CA HIS A 221 -4.97 -13.50 -7.69
C HIS A 221 -4.35 -14.17 -6.45
N ALA A 222 -3.25 -13.63 -5.92
CA ALA A 222 -2.45 -14.29 -4.90
C ALA A 222 -2.42 -13.55 -3.54
N ARG A 223 -3.16 -12.44 -3.40
CA ARG A 223 -3.17 -11.58 -2.21
C ARG A 223 -3.44 -12.33 -0.91
N GLN A 224 -4.51 -13.11 -0.86
CA GLN A 224 -4.92 -13.79 0.37
C GLN A 224 -3.90 -14.85 0.81
N ALA A 225 -3.28 -15.54 -0.15
CA ALA A 225 -2.22 -16.50 0.13
C ALA A 225 -0.97 -15.80 0.71
N LEU A 226 -0.59 -14.63 0.15
CA LEU A 226 0.50 -13.82 0.69
C LEU A 226 0.24 -13.37 2.13
N VAL A 227 -0.97 -12.88 2.43
CA VAL A 227 -1.34 -12.43 3.79
C VAL A 227 -1.34 -13.60 4.78
N ARG A 228 -1.86 -14.77 4.38
CA ARG A 228 -1.79 -15.97 5.21
C ARG A 228 -0.35 -16.42 5.47
N TYR A 229 0.53 -16.32 4.48
CA TYR A 229 1.95 -16.60 4.64
C TYR A 229 2.62 -15.61 5.61
N LEU A 230 2.28 -14.33 5.53
CA LEU A 230 2.74 -13.33 6.50
C LEU A 230 2.27 -13.66 7.93
N GLU A 231 1.01 -14.05 8.10
CA GLU A 231 0.43 -14.43 9.39
C GLU A 231 1.04 -15.72 9.96
N HIS A 232 1.20 -16.78 9.15
CA HIS A 232 1.55 -18.11 9.65
C HIS A 232 3.05 -18.40 9.62
N GLU A 233 3.84 -17.71 8.78
CA GLU A 233 5.28 -17.94 8.67
C GLU A 233 6.08 -16.72 9.16
N CYS A 234 5.75 -15.52 8.68
CA CYS A 234 6.53 -14.32 8.99
C CYS A 234 6.33 -13.85 10.45
N GLU A 235 5.10 -13.79 10.96
CA GLU A 235 4.84 -13.38 12.35
C GLU A 235 5.56 -14.30 13.36
N PRO A 236 5.48 -15.64 13.30
CA PRO A 236 6.20 -16.49 14.22
C PRO A 236 7.72 -16.29 14.18
N MET A 237 8.29 -16.00 13.00
CA MET A 237 9.71 -15.65 12.88
C MET A 237 10.05 -14.32 13.56
N LEU A 238 9.23 -13.27 13.36
CA LEU A 238 9.40 -11.98 14.04
C LEU A 238 9.28 -12.11 15.56
N ARG A 239 8.49 -13.08 16.03
CA ARG A 239 8.35 -13.46 17.46
C ARG A 239 9.35 -14.50 17.97
N GLY A 240 10.26 -14.95 17.11
CA GLY A 240 11.29 -15.95 17.42
C GLY A 240 12.52 -15.41 18.15
N SER A 241 13.61 -16.18 18.14
CA SER A 241 14.92 -15.78 18.67
C SER A 241 15.93 -15.56 17.53
N TYR A 242 16.64 -14.43 17.56
CA TYR A 242 17.64 -14.05 16.57
C TYR A 242 18.56 -12.95 17.09
N GLY A 243 19.83 -13.03 16.67
CA GLY A 243 20.80 -11.95 16.87
C GLY A 243 20.57 -10.76 15.94
N GLU A 244 21.33 -9.69 16.15
CA GLU A 244 21.08 -8.39 15.52
C GLU A 244 21.12 -8.43 13.99
N GLN A 245 22.16 -9.03 13.41
CA GLN A 245 22.31 -9.11 11.95
C GLN A 245 21.18 -9.91 11.29
N THR A 246 20.77 -11.03 11.90
CA THR A 246 19.65 -11.84 11.43
C THR A 246 18.34 -11.09 11.57
N GLY A 247 18.14 -10.39 12.70
CA GLY A 247 16.97 -9.55 12.93
C GLY A 247 16.79 -8.49 11.86
N ARG A 248 17.82 -7.71 11.55
CA ARG A 248 17.75 -6.67 10.49
C ARG A 248 17.34 -7.26 9.13
N ARG A 249 17.93 -8.39 8.76
CA ARG A 249 17.59 -9.09 7.51
C ARG A 249 16.16 -9.64 7.51
N LEU A 250 15.67 -10.11 8.66
CA LEU A 250 14.29 -10.57 8.83
C LEU A 250 13.30 -9.41 8.72
N PHE A 251 13.55 -8.30 9.43
CA PHE A 251 12.72 -7.09 9.32
C PHE A 251 12.70 -6.54 7.89
N ALA A 252 13.81 -6.58 7.16
CA ALA A 252 13.85 -6.18 5.75
C ALA A 252 12.97 -7.09 4.87
N ALA A 253 13.03 -8.41 5.05
CA ALA A 253 12.18 -9.35 4.32
C ALA A 253 10.69 -9.18 4.67
N ALA A 254 10.39 -8.97 5.96
CA ALA A 254 9.04 -8.69 6.43
C ALA A 254 8.49 -7.37 5.87
N ALA A 255 9.30 -6.31 5.84
CA ALA A 255 8.95 -5.03 5.24
C ALA A 255 8.58 -5.20 3.76
N ASP A 256 9.36 -5.97 3.01
CA ASP A 256 9.15 -6.20 1.59
C ASP A 256 7.87 -6.99 1.27
N LEU A 257 7.62 -8.08 2.00
CA LEU A 257 6.37 -8.84 1.88
C LEU A 257 5.16 -8.02 2.34
N THR A 258 5.29 -7.20 3.39
CA THR A 258 4.21 -6.31 3.85
C THR A 258 3.87 -5.26 2.81
N ARG A 259 4.89 -4.65 2.17
CA ARG A 259 4.70 -3.73 1.06
C ARG A 259 4.01 -4.42 -0.12
N LEU A 260 4.37 -5.67 -0.42
CA LEU A 260 3.72 -6.44 -1.48
C LEU A 260 2.25 -6.74 -1.15
N ALA A 261 1.92 -7.03 0.11
CA ALA A 261 0.54 -7.13 0.55
C ALA A 261 -0.22 -5.79 0.37
N GLY A 262 0.45 -4.66 0.65
CA GLY A 262 -0.08 -3.33 0.33
C GLY A 262 -0.31 -3.11 -1.17
N TRP A 263 0.64 -3.49 -2.01
CA TRP A 263 0.58 -3.34 -3.47
C TRP A 263 -0.56 -4.15 -4.10
N THR A 264 -0.68 -5.41 -3.71
CA THR A 264 -1.77 -6.29 -4.16
C THR A 264 -3.14 -5.81 -3.65
N SER A 265 -3.19 -5.24 -2.45
CA SER A 265 -4.42 -4.60 -1.90
C SER A 265 -4.78 -3.32 -2.65
N TYR A 266 -3.78 -2.54 -3.06
CA TYR A 266 -3.96 -1.37 -3.91
C TYR A 266 -4.51 -1.78 -5.30
N ASP A 267 -4.06 -2.91 -5.85
CA ASP A 267 -4.53 -3.40 -7.15
C ASP A 267 -6.00 -3.84 -7.17
N ILE A 268 -6.52 -4.29 -6.03
CA ILE A 268 -7.95 -4.59 -5.85
C ILE A 268 -8.77 -3.39 -5.34
N ALA A 269 -8.20 -2.19 -5.39
CA ALA A 269 -8.78 -0.93 -4.92
C ALA A 269 -9.12 -0.87 -3.41
N ALA A 270 -8.50 -1.72 -2.59
CA ALA A 270 -8.59 -1.65 -1.13
C ALA A 270 -7.62 -0.58 -0.60
N HIS A 271 -7.81 0.68 -0.99
CA HIS A 271 -6.83 1.75 -0.80
C HIS A 271 -6.48 2.03 0.66
N GLY A 272 -7.46 2.05 1.56
CA GLY A 272 -7.20 2.28 2.99
C GLY A 272 -6.43 1.12 3.64
N LEU A 273 -6.66 -0.12 3.21
CA LEU A 273 -5.87 -1.27 3.67
C LEU A 273 -4.44 -1.20 3.14
N ALA A 274 -4.28 -0.93 1.84
CA ALA A 274 -2.99 -0.75 1.22
C ALA A 274 -2.15 0.33 1.91
N GLN A 275 -2.77 1.47 2.25
CA GLN A 275 -2.13 2.55 3.00
C GLN A 275 -1.56 2.06 4.34
N ARG A 276 -2.34 1.29 5.11
CA ARG A 276 -1.91 0.71 6.39
C ARG A 276 -0.72 -0.23 6.21
N TYR A 277 -0.76 -1.10 5.20
CA TYR A 277 0.37 -1.97 4.89
C TYR A 277 1.63 -1.19 4.49
N PHE A 278 1.50 -0.11 3.73
CA PHE A 278 2.66 0.71 3.39
C PHE A 278 3.24 1.41 4.63
N VAL A 279 2.40 1.96 5.52
CA VAL A 279 2.87 2.56 6.78
C VAL A 279 3.60 1.53 7.63
N GLN A 280 3.05 0.33 7.80
CA GLN A 280 3.72 -0.70 8.59
C GLN A 280 5.00 -1.23 7.92
N SER A 281 5.01 -1.36 6.59
CA SER A 281 6.23 -1.68 5.84
C SER A 281 7.32 -0.63 6.04
N LEU A 282 6.98 0.66 6.03
CA LEU A 282 7.91 1.76 6.27
C LEU A 282 8.53 1.66 7.68
N ARG A 283 7.71 1.33 8.69
CA ARG A 283 8.19 1.14 10.06
C ARG A 283 9.10 -0.09 10.21
N LEU A 284 8.77 -1.19 9.56
CA LEU A 284 9.61 -2.39 9.52
C LEU A 284 10.94 -2.13 8.78
N ALA A 285 10.92 -1.31 7.73
CA ALA A 285 12.14 -0.88 7.02
C ALA A 285 13.05 -0.04 7.93
N GLN A 286 12.48 0.82 8.78
CA GLN A 286 13.24 1.56 9.79
C GLN A 286 13.85 0.62 10.84
N ALA A 287 13.11 -0.38 11.31
CA ALA A 287 13.64 -1.41 12.20
C ALA A 287 14.77 -2.20 11.52
N ALA A 288 14.67 -2.49 10.22
CA ALA A 288 15.74 -3.10 9.45
C ALA A 288 16.97 -2.19 9.23
N GLY A 289 16.86 -0.88 9.49
CA GLY A 289 17.88 0.10 9.13
C GLY A 289 18.02 0.30 7.61
N ASP A 290 17.03 -0.12 6.82
CA ASP A 290 17.06 -0.12 5.36
C ASP A 290 16.42 1.16 4.81
N ARG A 291 17.19 2.25 4.80
CA ARG A 291 16.77 3.55 4.26
C ARG A 291 16.43 3.51 2.77
N PRO A 292 17.22 2.85 1.89
CA PRO A 292 16.85 2.69 0.49
C PRO A 292 15.48 2.02 0.33
N PHE A 293 15.20 0.93 1.03
CA PHE A 293 13.90 0.27 0.96
C PHE A 293 12.77 1.15 1.51
N GLY A 294 13.00 1.91 2.60
CA GLY A 294 12.03 2.89 3.09
C GLY A 294 11.66 3.95 2.04
N SER A 295 12.64 4.42 1.25
CA SER A 295 12.37 5.34 0.13
C SER A 295 11.50 4.71 -0.96
N TYR A 296 11.65 3.41 -1.20
CA TYR A 296 10.79 2.67 -2.13
C TYR A 296 9.35 2.55 -1.61
N VAL A 297 9.17 2.30 -0.31
CA VAL A 297 7.83 2.29 0.30
C VAL A 297 7.15 3.66 0.11
N LEU A 298 7.86 4.76 0.37
CA LEU A 298 7.34 6.11 0.12
C LEU A 298 7.03 6.36 -1.37
N ALA A 299 7.86 5.85 -2.29
CA ALA A 299 7.57 5.90 -3.72
C ALA A 299 6.29 5.13 -4.09
N THR A 300 6.03 3.98 -3.46
CA THR A 300 4.77 3.24 -3.65
C THR A 300 3.55 3.98 -3.08
N MET A 301 3.69 4.63 -1.93
CA MET A 301 2.65 5.51 -1.37
C MET A 301 2.39 6.71 -2.29
N SER A 302 3.45 7.30 -2.87
CA SER A 302 3.34 8.38 -3.86
C SER A 302 2.54 7.93 -5.10
N ARG A 303 2.80 6.72 -5.61
CA ARG A 303 2.04 6.17 -6.75
C ARG A 303 0.56 5.94 -6.41
N GLN A 304 0.26 5.49 -5.19
CA GLN A 304 -1.12 5.37 -4.72
C GLN A 304 -1.80 6.74 -4.64
N ALA A 305 -1.11 7.76 -4.12
CA ALA A 305 -1.62 9.12 -4.02
C ALA A 305 -1.89 9.74 -5.41
N VAL A 306 -0.99 9.56 -6.38
CA VAL A 306 -1.18 9.96 -7.79
C VAL A 306 -2.46 9.35 -8.36
N TYR A 307 -2.65 8.03 -8.20
CA TYR A 307 -3.82 7.33 -8.72
C TYR A 307 -5.14 7.83 -8.12
N LEU A 308 -5.12 8.27 -6.87
CA LEU A 308 -6.28 8.82 -6.17
C LEU A 308 -6.46 10.33 -6.38
N GLY A 309 -5.60 10.99 -7.16
CA GLY A 309 -5.69 12.43 -7.42
C GLY A 309 -5.06 13.32 -6.35
N HIS A 310 -4.35 12.75 -5.37
CA HIS A 310 -3.68 13.46 -4.28
C HIS A 310 -2.26 13.88 -4.69
N GLY A 311 -2.17 14.77 -5.68
CA GLY A 311 -0.89 15.17 -6.29
C GLY A 311 0.08 15.87 -5.32
N ARG A 312 -0.42 16.67 -4.38
CA ARG A 312 0.41 17.38 -3.40
C ARG A 312 1.10 16.41 -2.44
N GLU A 313 0.34 15.45 -1.93
CA GLU A 313 0.83 14.39 -1.05
C GLU A 313 1.82 13.48 -1.78
N ALA A 314 1.56 13.18 -3.07
CA ALA A 314 2.49 12.44 -3.90
C ALA A 314 3.86 13.13 -4.04
N VAL A 315 3.87 14.43 -4.39
CA VAL A 315 5.10 15.22 -4.48
C VAL A 315 5.83 15.26 -3.13
N GLN A 316 5.10 15.44 -2.03
CA GLN A 316 5.69 15.44 -0.69
C GLN A 316 6.36 14.09 -0.37
N LEU A 317 5.67 12.97 -0.60
CA LEU A 317 6.20 11.63 -0.36
C LEU A 317 7.46 11.37 -1.20
N ALA A 318 7.45 11.73 -2.49
CA ALA A 318 8.60 11.58 -3.37
C ALA A 318 9.80 12.41 -2.90
N ARG A 319 9.58 13.64 -2.41
CA ARG A 319 10.65 14.49 -1.85
C ARG A 319 11.20 13.97 -0.53
N VAL A 320 10.33 13.49 0.37
CA VAL A 320 10.74 12.84 1.61
C VAL A 320 11.58 11.59 1.32
N ALA A 321 11.19 10.79 0.32
CA ALA A 321 11.97 9.65 -0.12
C ALA A 321 13.37 10.04 -0.61
N GLN A 322 13.47 11.09 -1.45
CA GLN A 322 14.75 11.62 -1.94
C GLN A 322 15.65 12.10 -0.79
N GLN A 323 15.08 12.84 0.16
CA GLN A 323 15.82 13.33 1.33
C GLN A 323 16.27 12.19 2.24
N GLY A 324 15.41 11.19 2.45
CA GLY A 324 15.67 10.11 3.40
C GLY A 324 16.68 9.07 2.91
N VAL A 325 16.82 8.89 1.59
CA VAL A 325 17.88 8.05 1.01
C VAL A 325 19.20 8.80 0.84
N GLY A 326 19.14 10.14 0.69
CA GLY A 326 20.32 10.99 0.53
C GLY A 326 21.03 10.82 -0.83
N THR A 327 22.21 11.41 -0.95
CA THR A 327 22.97 11.45 -2.22
C THR A 327 23.67 10.14 -2.58
N GLY A 328 23.72 9.17 -1.66
CA GLY A 328 24.35 7.86 -1.85
C GLY A 328 23.45 6.83 -2.52
N ALA A 329 22.21 7.19 -2.88
CA ALA A 329 21.29 6.27 -3.54
C ALA A 329 21.82 5.83 -4.91
N PRO A 330 21.69 4.53 -5.29
CA PRO A 330 22.01 4.09 -6.65
C PRO A 330 21.25 4.91 -7.70
N PRO A 331 21.83 5.19 -8.88
CA PRO A 331 21.20 6.08 -9.87
C PRO A 331 19.80 5.65 -10.30
N VAL A 332 19.56 4.33 -10.43
CA VAL A 332 18.23 3.75 -10.72
C VAL A 332 17.20 4.13 -9.66
N VAL A 333 17.60 4.15 -8.37
CA VAL A 333 16.72 4.56 -7.27
C VAL A 333 16.42 6.06 -7.37
N GLN A 334 17.43 6.89 -7.66
CA GLN A 334 17.22 8.33 -7.86
C GLN A 334 16.26 8.60 -9.01
N ALA A 335 16.42 7.88 -10.13
CA ALA A 335 15.55 7.97 -11.29
C ALA A 335 14.08 7.65 -10.94
N LEU A 336 13.87 6.54 -10.21
CA LEU A 336 12.54 6.15 -9.72
C LEU A 336 11.90 7.26 -8.87
N LEU A 337 12.66 7.85 -7.94
CA LEU A 337 12.12 8.87 -7.03
C LEU A 337 11.78 10.17 -7.76
N HIS A 338 12.61 10.59 -8.72
CA HIS A 338 12.32 11.76 -9.56
C HIS A 338 11.13 11.52 -10.49
N ALA A 339 10.97 10.30 -11.02
CA ALA A 339 9.79 9.94 -11.81
C ALA A 339 8.51 9.98 -10.98
N CYS A 340 8.54 9.51 -9.72
CA CYS A 340 7.40 9.66 -8.80
C CYS A 340 7.06 11.13 -8.52
N GLU A 341 8.05 12.01 -8.35
CA GLU A 341 7.82 13.46 -8.20
C GLU A 341 7.20 14.05 -9.47
N ALA A 342 7.69 13.68 -10.66
CA ALA A 342 7.13 14.10 -11.94
C ALA A 342 5.65 13.71 -12.09
N ARG A 343 5.28 12.49 -11.71
CA ARG A 343 3.88 12.01 -11.71
C ARG A 343 2.97 12.85 -10.82
N GLY A 344 3.45 13.22 -9.63
CA GLY A 344 2.74 14.12 -8.72
C GLY A 344 2.46 15.49 -9.36
N HIS A 345 3.49 16.11 -9.96
CA HIS A 345 3.33 17.38 -10.69
C HIS A 345 2.44 17.26 -11.93
N GLY A 346 2.48 16.13 -12.63
CA GLY A 346 1.62 15.87 -13.80
C GLY A 346 0.14 15.93 -13.45
N VAL A 347 -0.28 15.26 -12.37
CA VAL A 347 -1.66 15.31 -11.87
C VAL A 347 -2.09 16.71 -11.40
N LEU A 348 -1.15 17.52 -10.91
CA LEU A 348 -1.41 18.91 -10.52
C LEU A 348 -1.49 19.89 -11.70
N GLY A 349 -1.15 19.46 -12.93
CA GLY A 349 -1.07 20.36 -14.09
C GLY A 349 0.19 21.24 -14.11
N GLU A 350 1.18 20.95 -13.26
CA GLU A 350 2.36 21.80 -13.07
C GLU A 350 3.44 21.48 -14.11
N VAL A 351 3.23 21.91 -15.35
CA VAL A 351 4.08 21.58 -16.52
C VAL A 351 5.58 21.77 -16.24
N ARG A 352 5.99 22.95 -15.76
CA ARG A 352 7.42 23.26 -15.53
C ARG A 352 8.06 22.34 -14.49
N ALA A 353 7.37 22.09 -13.38
CA ALA A 353 7.89 21.24 -12.30
C ALA A 353 7.89 19.76 -12.67
N CYS A 354 6.90 19.33 -13.45
CA CYS A 354 6.86 17.99 -14.05
C CYS A 354 8.06 17.77 -14.97
N THR A 355 8.28 18.65 -15.95
CA THR A 355 9.41 18.55 -16.89
C THR A 355 10.76 18.60 -16.19
N ALA A 356 10.94 19.48 -15.19
CA ALA A 356 12.18 19.52 -14.42
C ALA A 356 12.47 18.19 -13.68
N SER A 357 11.43 17.54 -13.15
CA SER A 357 11.56 16.22 -12.51
C SER A 357 11.79 15.10 -13.51
N GLN A 358 11.18 15.16 -14.70
CA GLN A 358 11.45 14.22 -15.80
C GLN A 358 12.94 14.27 -16.22
N VAL A 359 13.48 15.48 -16.47
CA VAL A 359 14.89 15.65 -16.84
C VAL A 359 15.84 15.09 -15.77
N ARG A 360 15.51 15.26 -14.47
CA ARG A 360 16.30 14.67 -13.38
C ARG A 360 16.21 13.14 -13.37
N ALA A 361 15.04 12.58 -13.63
CA ALA A 361 14.84 11.13 -13.68
C ALA A 361 15.63 10.48 -14.84
N GLU A 362 15.57 11.10 -16.02
CA GLU A 362 16.29 10.65 -17.21
C GLU A 362 17.81 10.67 -17.00
N ARG A 363 18.36 11.81 -16.56
CA ARG A 363 19.79 11.94 -16.26
C ARG A 363 20.28 10.93 -15.22
N ALA A 364 19.48 10.67 -14.19
CA ALA A 364 19.82 9.69 -13.17
C ALA A 364 19.87 8.28 -13.77
N LEU A 365 18.89 7.90 -14.61
CA LEU A 365 18.89 6.59 -15.25
C LEU A 365 20.04 6.43 -16.26
N GLU A 366 20.33 7.46 -17.05
CA GLU A 366 21.48 7.48 -17.99
C GLU A 366 22.83 7.30 -17.29
N SER A 367 22.93 7.71 -16.03
CA SER A 367 24.15 7.56 -15.24
C SER A 367 24.34 6.16 -14.63
N ALA A 368 23.32 5.30 -14.66
CA ALA A 368 23.40 3.93 -14.17
C ALA A 368 24.31 3.07 -15.06
N ARG A 369 25.15 2.22 -14.45
CA ARG A 369 26.14 1.40 -15.15
C ARG A 369 25.88 -0.09 -14.97
N PRO A 370 26.21 -0.93 -15.98
CA PRO A 370 26.26 -2.36 -15.79
C PRO A 370 27.21 -2.72 -14.64
N GLY A 371 26.72 -3.48 -13.66
CA GLY A 371 27.50 -3.88 -12.47
C GLY A 371 27.29 -3.01 -11.23
N ASP A 372 26.51 -1.92 -11.31
CA ASP A 372 26.08 -1.20 -10.11
C ASP A 372 25.33 -2.13 -9.16
N ASP A 373 25.54 -1.96 -7.84
CA ASP A 373 24.79 -2.70 -6.82
C ASP A 373 23.36 -2.15 -6.73
N VAL A 374 22.50 -2.66 -7.62
CA VAL A 374 21.09 -2.28 -7.70
C VAL A 374 20.26 -3.20 -6.79
N PRO A 375 19.56 -2.64 -5.77
CA PRO A 375 18.66 -3.41 -4.92
C PRO A 375 17.64 -4.18 -5.75
N HIS A 376 17.31 -5.42 -5.36
CA HIS A 376 16.44 -6.29 -6.16
C HIS A 376 15.10 -5.64 -6.51
N TRP A 377 14.53 -4.89 -5.57
CA TRP A 377 13.27 -4.18 -5.73
C TRP A 377 13.36 -2.97 -6.67
N ALA A 378 14.55 -2.47 -7.02
CA ALA A 378 14.73 -1.34 -7.94
C ALA A 378 14.94 -1.80 -9.39
N ARG A 379 15.25 -3.09 -9.61
CA ARG A 379 15.61 -3.64 -10.93
C ARG A 379 14.51 -3.56 -11.99
N PHE A 380 13.24 -3.44 -11.56
CA PHE A 380 12.12 -3.23 -12.49
C PHE A 380 12.14 -1.84 -13.14
N PHE A 381 12.87 -0.88 -12.56
CA PHE A 381 12.89 0.49 -13.05
C PHE A 381 13.97 0.65 -14.13
N ASP A 382 13.57 0.37 -15.36
CA ASP A 382 14.38 0.46 -16.56
C ASP A 382 13.85 1.56 -17.52
N GLU A 383 14.39 1.63 -18.74
CA GLU A 383 13.95 2.57 -19.77
C GLU A 383 12.46 2.39 -20.10
N ALA A 384 11.95 1.15 -20.11
CA ALA A 384 10.53 0.89 -20.34
C ALA A 384 9.68 1.49 -19.23
N GLN A 385 10.08 1.33 -17.97
CA GLN A 385 9.40 1.93 -16.81
C GLN A 385 9.49 3.45 -16.80
N LEU A 386 10.63 4.04 -17.13
CA LEU A 386 10.74 5.49 -17.23
C LEU A 386 9.81 6.06 -18.31
N ALA A 387 9.80 5.44 -19.50
CA ALA A 387 8.90 5.83 -20.59
C ALA A 387 7.42 5.71 -20.19
N ASP A 388 7.04 4.65 -19.48
CA ASP A 388 5.68 4.49 -18.95
C ASP A 388 5.28 5.63 -18.00
N GLU A 389 6.15 6.01 -17.06
CA GLU A 389 5.88 7.12 -16.15
C GLU A 389 5.73 8.44 -16.90
N PHE A 390 6.57 8.70 -17.91
CA PHE A 390 6.51 9.93 -18.70
C PHE A 390 5.26 9.97 -19.59
N GLY A 391 4.87 8.84 -20.17
CA GLY A 391 3.61 8.73 -20.93
C GLY A 391 2.41 9.14 -20.09
N HIS A 392 2.35 8.71 -18.83
CA HIS A 392 1.32 9.14 -17.91
C HIS A 392 1.42 10.63 -17.56
N CYS A 393 2.61 11.17 -17.26
CA CYS A 393 2.80 12.60 -17.02
C CYS A 393 2.23 13.44 -18.18
N HIS A 394 2.62 13.12 -19.42
CA HIS A 394 2.17 13.85 -20.59
C HIS A 394 0.68 13.68 -20.87
N ARG A 395 0.10 12.52 -20.60
CA ARG A 395 -1.36 12.32 -20.68
C ARG A 395 -2.09 13.24 -19.71
N ASP A 396 -1.64 13.31 -18.46
CA ASP A 396 -2.27 14.12 -17.41
C ASP A 396 -2.13 15.62 -17.70
N LEU A 397 -1.00 16.03 -18.31
CA LEU A 397 -0.77 17.38 -18.83
C LEU A 397 -1.42 17.66 -20.20
N GLN A 398 -2.18 16.71 -20.76
CA GLN A 398 -2.82 16.81 -22.08
C GLN A 398 -1.84 17.05 -23.25
N GLN A 399 -0.58 16.64 -23.10
CA GLN A 399 0.46 16.69 -24.12
C GLN A 399 0.46 15.39 -24.94
N PHE A 400 -0.64 15.17 -25.68
CA PHE A 400 -0.96 13.86 -26.24
C PHE A 400 0.07 13.29 -27.23
N ARG A 401 0.75 14.14 -28.01
CA ARG A 401 1.82 13.67 -28.91
C ARG A 401 2.99 13.04 -28.14
N ALA A 402 3.47 13.69 -27.09
CA ALA A 402 4.54 13.17 -26.25
C ALA A 402 4.06 11.93 -25.46
N ALA A 403 2.82 11.95 -24.98
CA ALA A 403 2.21 10.80 -24.31
C ALA A 403 2.20 9.54 -25.20
N ALA A 404 1.81 9.68 -26.47
CA ALA A 404 1.80 8.58 -27.42
C ALA A 404 3.21 8.02 -27.67
N GLN A 405 4.20 8.88 -27.92
CA GLN A 405 5.60 8.48 -28.15
C GLN A 405 6.17 7.67 -26.98
N HIS A 406 5.98 8.16 -25.76
CA HIS A 406 6.46 7.47 -24.56
C HIS A 406 5.72 6.16 -24.29
N ALA A 407 4.39 6.13 -24.49
CA ALA A 407 3.61 4.91 -24.32
C ALA A 407 3.98 3.83 -25.34
N GLU A 408 4.24 4.20 -26.60
CA GLU A 408 4.73 3.28 -27.63
C GLU A 408 6.12 2.74 -27.29
N ARG A 409 7.04 3.60 -26.87
CA ARG A 409 8.39 3.19 -26.46
C ARG A 409 8.34 2.17 -25.32
N SER A 410 7.53 2.44 -24.29
CA SER A 410 7.33 1.51 -23.17
C SER A 410 6.76 0.17 -23.63
N LEU A 411 5.74 0.16 -24.50
CA LEU A 411 5.14 -1.06 -25.04
C LEU A 411 6.09 -1.86 -25.92
N GLN A 412 7.02 -1.21 -26.63
CA GLN A 412 8.04 -1.89 -27.43
C GLN A 412 9.11 -2.56 -26.56
N LEU A 413 9.54 -1.89 -25.49
CA LEU A 413 10.63 -2.39 -24.64
C LEU A 413 10.16 -3.42 -23.59
N ARG A 414 8.93 -3.30 -23.09
CA ARG A 414 8.46 -4.08 -21.95
C ARG A 414 8.13 -5.52 -22.30
N ALA A 415 8.71 -6.47 -21.58
CA ALA A 415 8.43 -7.90 -21.76
C ALA A 415 6.93 -8.26 -21.53
N PRO A 416 6.39 -9.27 -22.25
CA PRO A 416 4.99 -9.71 -22.11
C PRO A 416 4.59 -10.14 -20.68
N ALA A 417 5.55 -10.61 -19.87
CA ALA A 417 5.32 -11.01 -18.48
C ALA A 417 4.77 -9.88 -17.59
N PHE A 418 5.01 -8.61 -17.94
CA PHE A 418 4.45 -7.44 -17.25
C PHE A 418 3.07 -7.07 -17.82
N ALA A 419 2.17 -8.04 -17.92
CA ALA A 419 0.89 -7.92 -18.62
C ALA A 419 0.05 -6.73 -18.11
N ARG A 420 -0.04 -6.56 -16.78
CA ARG A 420 -0.80 -5.46 -16.17
C ARG A 420 -0.21 -4.08 -16.50
N SER A 421 1.11 -3.91 -16.39
CA SER A 421 1.76 -2.63 -16.71
C SER A 421 1.65 -2.30 -18.20
N ARG A 422 1.70 -3.31 -19.08
CA ARG A 422 1.45 -3.14 -20.52
C ARG A 422 0.00 -2.71 -20.79
N LEU A 423 -0.98 -3.22 -20.05
CA LEU A 423 -2.36 -2.77 -20.14
C LEU A 423 -2.51 -1.29 -19.79
N PHE A 424 -1.95 -0.85 -18.65
CA PHE A 424 -2.00 0.56 -18.26
C PHE A 424 -1.38 1.47 -19.34
N CYS A 425 -0.22 1.08 -19.85
CA CYS A 425 0.46 1.80 -20.92
C CYS A 425 -0.36 1.85 -22.22
N ARG A 426 -1.07 0.78 -22.57
CA ARG A 426 -1.98 0.75 -23.73
C ARG A 426 -3.16 1.69 -23.57
N VAL A 427 -3.74 1.77 -22.37
CA VAL A 427 -4.83 2.73 -22.08
C VAL A 427 -4.33 4.18 -22.14
N VAL A 428 -3.10 4.44 -21.70
CA VAL A 428 -2.45 5.75 -21.89
C VAL A 428 -2.30 6.07 -23.39
N LEU A 429 -1.83 5.13 -24.19
CA LEU A 429 -1.72 5.30 -25.65
C LEU A 429 -3.09 5.54 -26.28
N ALA A 430 -4.12 4.76 -25.93
CA ALA A 430 -5.48 4.94 -26.41
C ALA A 430 -6.03 6.34 -26.07
N SER A 431 -5.77 6.82 -24.83
CA SER A 431 -6.16 8.16 -24.39
C SER A 431 -5.42 9.26 -25.15
N ALA A 432 -4.13 9.05 -25.46
CA ALA A 432 -3.33 9.97 -26.26
C ALA A 432 -3.83 10.04 -27.71
N ARG A 433 -4.12 8.89 -28.33
CA ARG A 433 -4.69 8.81 -29.69
C ARG A 433 -6.05 9.50 -29.77
N LEU A 434 -6.90 9.31 -28.76
CA LEU A 434 -8.17 10.03 -28.64
C LEU A 434 -7.96 11.55 -28.56
N GLY A 435 -7.02 12.02 -27.73
CA GLY A 435 -6.69 13.43 -27.61
C GLY A 435 -6.10 14.06 -28.88
N LEU A 436 -5.54 13.25 -29.78
CA LEU A 436 -5.09 13.66 -31.11
C LEU A 436 -6.19 13.62 -32.19
N GLY A 437 -7.41 13.18 -31.83
CA GLY A 437 -8.52 13.01 -32.78
C GLY A 437 -8.49 11.70 -33.57
N GLU A 438 -7.60 10.78 -33.23
CA GLU A 438 -7.40 9.50 -33.94
C GLU A 438 -8.32 8.41 -33.35
N LEU A 439 -9.63 8.60 -33.55
CA LEU A 439 -10.68 7.85 -32.86
C LEU A 439 -10.64 6.34 -33.13
N ASP A 440 -10.42 5.92 -34.38
CA ASP A 440 -10.32 4.50 -34.76
C ASP A 440 -9.19 3.78 -33.99
N GLN A 441 -8.00 4.39 -33.93
CA GLN A 441 -6.86 3.81 -33.22
C GLN A 441 -7.10 3.79 -31.72
N ALA A 442 -7.69 4.86 -31.16
CA ALA A 442 -8.05 4.91 -29.75
C ALA A 442 -9.01 3.77 -29.37
N CYS A 443 -10.07 3.55 -30.16
CA CYS A 443 -11.04 2.49 -29.94
C CYS A 443 -10.42 1.09 -30.10
N ALA A 444 -9.54 0.87 -31.08
CA ALA A 444 -8.85 -0.41 -31.26
C ALA A 444 -7.98 -0.76 -30.03
N LEU A 445 -7.14 0.18 -29.60
CA LEU A 445 -6.27 0.00 -28.43
C LEU A 445 -7.08 -0.16 -27.13
N GLY A 446 -8.17 0.60 -26.99
CA GLY A 446 -9.09 0.47 -25.86
C GLY A 446 -9.70 -0.92 -25.80
N ALA A 447 -10.17 -1.47 -26.93
CA ALA A 447 -10.79 -2.79 -26.97
C ALA A 447 -9.78 -3.91 -26.64
N GLU A 448 -8.55 -3.81 -27.12
CA GLU A 448 -7.46 -4.72 -26.70
C GLU A 448 -7.22 -4.66 -25.19
N ALA A 449 -7.16 -3.45 -24.61
CA ALA A 449 -6.98 -3.29 -23.18
C ALA A 449 -8.16 -3.85 -22.38
N ALA A 450 -9.40 -3.67 -22.85
CA ALA A 450 -10.59 -4.25 -22.24
C ALA A 450 -10.55 -5.78 -22.23
N GLY A 451 -10.19 -6.40 -23.37
CA GLY A 451 -10.00 -7.86 -23.45
C GLY A 451 -8.97 -8.38 -22.46
N GLN A 452 -7.83 -7.69 -22.33
CA GLN A 452 -6.81 -8.05 -21.34
C GLN A 452 -7.26 -7.84 -19.89
N ALA A 453 -8.08 -6.81 -19.62
CA ALA A 453 -8.56 -6.50 -18.28
C ALA A 453 -9.47 -7.62 -17.71
N VAL A 454 -10.28 -8.25 -18.57
CA VAL A 454 -11.20 -9.33 -18.16
C VAL A 454 -10.46 -10.60 -17.74
N GLU A 455 -9.30 -10.86 -18.34
CA GLU A 455 -8.44 -12.01 -18.02
C GLU A 455 -7.62 -11.84 -16.73
N MET A 456 -7.67 -10.67 -16.07
CA MET A 456 -6.86 -10.39 -14.88
C MET A 456 -7.69 -10.04 -13.64
N ARG A 457 -7.16 -10.41 -12.46
CA ARG A 457 -7.74 -10.05 -11.16
C ARG A 457 -7.20 -8.71 -10.67
N SER A 458 -7.38 -7.66 -11.47
CA SER A 458 -7.01 -6.28 -11.14
C SER A 458 -8.20 -5.35 -11.29
N VAL A 459 -8.60 -4.70 -10.18
CA VAL A 459 -9.65 -3.67 -10.23
C VAL A 459 -9.12 -2.41 -10.90
N ARG A 460 -7.84 -2.09 -10.68
CA ARG A 460 -7.21 -0.94 -11.34
C ARG A 460 -7.23 -1.07 -12.86
N ALA A 461 -6.98 -2.25 -13.41
CA ALA A 461 -7.06 -2.47 -14.85
C ALA A 461 -8.45 -2.15 -15.41
N ILE A 462 -9.49 -2.65 -14.74
CA ILE A 462 -10.88 -2.35 -15.09
C ILE A 462 -11.17 -0.85 -14.97
N GLU A 463 -10.73 -0.18 -13.91
CA GLU A 463 -10.95 1.25 -13.73
C GLU A 463 -10.20 2.13 -14.75
N TYR A 464 -9.02 1.70 -15.21
CA TYR A 464 -8.32 2.35 -16.33
C TYR A 464 -9.15 2.28 -17.62
N VAL A 465 -9.71 1.10 -17.94
CA VAL A 465 -10.59 0.94 -19.12
C VAL A 465 -11.84 1.79 -18.97
N LYS A 466 -12.50 1.78 -17.81
CA LYS A 466 -13.67 2.63 -17.55
C LYS A 466 -13.36 4.12 -17.63
N ASP A 467 -12.17 4.57 -17.22
CA ASP A 467 -11.77 5.97 -17.41
C ASP A 467 -11.69 6.35 -18.88
N PHE A 468 -11.11 5.48 -19.69
CA PHE A 468 -11.08 5.65 -21.13
C PHE A 468 -12.50 5.67 -21.74
N GLU A 469 -13.39 4.79 -21.30
CA GLU A 469 -14.80 4.78 -21.75
C GLU A 469 -15.53 6.09 -21.45
N ARG A 470 -15.32 6.67 -20.27
CA ARG A 470 -15.89 7.97 -19.93
C ARG A 470 -15.41 9.06 -20.89
N ARG A 471 -14.15 9.00 -21.35
CA ARG A 471 -13.58 9.94 -22.33
C ARG A 471 -14.16 9.77 -23.74
N LEU A 472 -14.71 8.59 -24.05
CA LEU A 472 -15.38 8.32 -25.33
C LEU A 472 -16.82 8.84 -25.38
N GLU A 473 -17.42 9.23 -24.25
CA GLU A 473 -18.83 9.66 -24.18
C GLU A 473 -19.17 10.82 -25.14
N PRO A 474 -18.32 11.86 -25.31
CA PRO A 474 -18.57 12.91 -26.31
C PRO A 474 -18.64 12.39 -27.76
N TYR A 475 -18.12 11.19 -28.03
CA TYR A 475 -18.03 10.56 -29.36
C TYR A 475 -18.95 9.34 -29.49
N ARG A 476 -19.93 9.15 -28.59
CA ARG A 476 -20.78 7.96 -28.53
C ARG A 476 -21.47 7.57 -29.85
N ASP A 477 -21.76 8.55 -30.70
CA ASP A 477 -22.46 8.38 -31.97
C ASP A 477 -21.50 8.13 -33.16
N ALA A 478 -20.18 8.13 -32.92
CA ALA A 478 -19.20 7.80 -33.94
C ALA A 478 -19.14 6.27 -34.15
N ALA A 479 -19.01 5.85 -35.41
CA ALA A 479 -18.94 4.43 -35.76
C ALA A 479 -17.84 3.64 -35.01
N PRO A 480 -16.61 4.19 -34.82
CA PRO A 480 -15.56 3.48 -34.07
C PRO A 480 -15.93 3.25 -32.60
N VAL A 481 -16.66 4.18 -31.98
CA VAL A 481 -17.08 4.08 -30.57
C VAL A 481 -18.20 3.06 -30.38
N ARG A 482 -19.14 2.99 -31.33
CA ARG A 482 -20.13 1.89 -31.35
C ARG A 482 -19.45 0.54 -31.47
N GLY A 483 -18.51 0.39 -32.42
CA GLY A 483 -17.76 -0.85 -32.59
C GLY A 483 -16.91 -1.23 -31.37
N TYR A 484 -16.34 -0.25 -30.66
CA TYR A 484 -15.71 -0.47 -29.36
C TYR A 484 -16.71 -1.01 -28.34
N ARG A 485 -17.88 -0.37 -28.18
CA ARG A 485 -18.91 -0.76 -27.21
C ARG A 485 -19.43 -2.17 -27.49
N ASP A 486 -19.65 -2.52 -28.76
CA ASP A 486 -20.07 -3.87 -29.16
C ASP A 486 -19.02 -4.93 -28.79
N LYS A 487 -17.74 -4.63 -29.04
CA LYS A 487 -16.63 -5.52 -28.66
C LYS A 487 -16.53 -5.69 -27.15
N VAL A 488 -16.63 -4.61 -26.37
CA VAL A 488 -16.53 -4.68 -24.91
C VAL A 488 -17.73 -5.39 -24.31
N ALA A 489 -18.95 -5.14 -24.81
CA ALA A 489 -20.16 -5.84 -24.37
C ALA A 489 -20.09 -7.36 -24.63
N ALA A 490 -19.34 -7.79 -25.64
CA ALA A 490 -19.12 -9.20 -25.93
C ALA A 490 -18.16 -9.90 -24.95
N LEU A 491 -17.42 -9.15 -24.11
CA LEU A 491 -16.47 -9.71 -23.15
C LEU A 491 -17.13 -10.14 -21.82
N GLY A 492 -18.41 -9.85 -21.61
CA GLY A 492 -19.14 -10.06 -20.35
C GLY A 492 -19.17 -8.82 -19.48
#